data_AF-A0A960UCD7-F1
#
_entry.id   AF-A0A960UCD7-F1
#
_cell.length_a   1.000
_cell.length_b   1.000
_cell.length_c   1.000
_cell.angle_alpha   90.00
_cell.angle_beta   90.00
_cell.angle_gamma   90.00
#
_symmetry.space_group_name_H-M   'P 1'
#
loop_
_entity.id
_entity.type
_entity.pdbx_description
1 polymer ?
#
loop_
_entity_poly.entity_id
_entity_poly.type
_entity_poly.pdbx_seq_one_letter_code
_entity_poly.pdbx_strand_id
1 'polypeptide(L)'
;MSKPLIVQSDKTMLLEVDNQEFEECRNVISRFAELEKSPEYLHTYRISSLSLWNAASTRMSAEEIVEALHKYARYSVPKNVINEIQEQISRYGKVKLVKDETGELAIISNEKGFIQEIGAHRSIQPYIQERIGPDKIHVKKEYRGHIKQALIKIGFPVEDLAGYDEGNKFPFNLRPETVGGNKFGMRDYQRASVEVFHAGGTNEGGSGVVVLPCGAGKTIVGIGVMQII
;
A
#
# COMPACT_ATOMS: atom_id res chain seq x y z
N MET A 1 -5.37 -30.55 -14.76
CA MET A 1 -4.55 -30.33 -13.54
C MET A 1 -5.41 -29.59 -12.53
N SER A 2 -5.22 -29.85 -11.23
CA SER A 2 -5.94 -29.13 -10.19
C SER A 2 -5.39 -27.70 -10.07
N LYS A 3 -6.26 -26.73 -9.79
CA LYS A 3 -5.85 -25.34 -9.57
C LYS A 3 -4.91 -25.21 -8.35
N PRO A 4 -4.04 -24.18 -8.31
CA PRO A 4 -2.91 -24.13 -7.37
C PRO A 4 -3.27 -23.61 -5.97
N LEU A 5 -4.43 -22.96 -5.78
CA LEU A 5 -4.74 -22.22 -4.56
C LEU A 5 -5.84 -22.89 -3.73
N ILE A 6 -5.67 -22.92 -2.41
CA ILE A 6 -6.72 -23.27 -1.46
C ILE A 6 -6.98 -22.05 -0.58
N VAL A 7 -8.24 -21.61 -0.50
CA VAL A 7 -8.65 -20.47 0.32
C VAL A 7 -9.45 -20.98 1.51
N GLN A 8 -8.98 -20.68 2.71
CA GLN A 8 -9.61 -21.09 3.96
C GLN A 8 -10.53 -20.00 4.52
N SER A 9 -11.49 -20.39 5.35
CA SER A 9 -12.47 -19.46 5.94
C SER A 9 -11.86 -18.47 6.92
N ASP A 10 -10.67 -18.76 7.44
CA ASP A 10 -9.90 -17.90 8.34
C ASP A 10 -9.02 -16.87 7.58
N LYS A 11 -9.19 -16.75 6.26
CA LYS A 11 -8.44 -15.86 5.36
C LYS A 11 -7.00 -16.33 5.07
N THR A 12 -6.63 -17.53 5.48
CA THR A 12 -5.39 -18.19 5.07
C THR A 12 -5.53 -18.72 3.64
N MET A 13 -4.48 -18.56 2.84
CA MET A 13 -4.39 -19.11 1.49
C MET A 13 -3.14 -19.98 1.37
N LEU A 14 -3.32 -21.17 0.79
CA LEU A 14 -2.25 -22.14 0.58
C LEU A 14 -2.02 -22.27 -0.93
N LEU A 15 -0.81 -21.94 -1.38
CA LEU A 15 -0.42 -21.95 -2.78
C LEU A 15 0.60 -23.06 -3.03
N GLU A 16 0.26 -24.02 -3.89
CA GLU A 16 1.13 -25.15 -4.26
C GLU A 16 2.22 -24.74 -5.27
N VAL A 17 3.48 -25.03 -4.96
CA VAL A 17 4.66 -24.60 -5.74
C VAL A 17 4.83 -25.41 -7.03
N ASP A 18 4.59 -26.73 -6.99
CA ASP A 18 4.78 -27.63 -8.14
C ASP A 18 3.69 -27.49 -9.23
N ASN A 19 2.78 -26.53 -9.10
CA ASN A 19 1.70 -26.32 -10.05
C ASN A 19 2.14 -25.44 -11.23
N GLN A 20 1.70 -25.77 -12.44
CA GLN A 20 2.04 -24.98 -13.65
C GLN A 20 1.57 -23.53 -13.59
N GLU A 21 0.47 -23.25 -12.87
CA GLU A 21 -0.07 -21.90 -12.69
C GLU A 21 0.52 -21.17 -11.47
N PHE A 22 1.53 -21.74 -10.79
CA PHE A 22 2.09 -21.20 -9.55
C PHE A 22 2.54 -19.74 -9.70
N GLU A 23 3.39 -19.42 -10.67
CA GLU A 23 3.93 -18.08 -10.84
C GLU A 23 2.84 -17.04 -11.18
N GLU A 24 1.90 -17.41 -12.05
CA GLU A 24 0.79 -16.53 -12.41
C GLU A 24 -0.11 -16.27 -11.20
N CYS A 25 -0.46 -17.32 -10.45
CA CYS A 25 -1.25 -17.20 -9.23
C CYS A 25 -0.51 -16.37 -8.17
N ARG A 26 0.77 -16.65 -7.94
CA ARG A 26 1.65 -15.94 -6.98
C ARG A 26 1.66 -14.44 -7.25
N ASN A 27 1.88 -14.04 -8.50
CA ASN A 27 1.94 -12.63 -8.90
C ASN A 27 0.62 -11.90 -8.65
N VAL A 28 -0.52 -12.59 -8.84
CA VAL A 28 -1.84 -12.02 -8.60
C VAL A 28 -2.13 -11.92 -7.11
N ILE A 29 -1.97 -13.00 -6.33
CA ILE A 29 -2.31 -13.00 -4.90
C ILE A 29 -1.40 -12.07 -4.08
N SER A 30 -0.13 -11.89 -4.49
CA SER A 30 0.80 -10.99 -3.79
C SER A 30 0.36 -9.52 -3.79
N ARG A 31 -0.61 -9.15 -4.64
CA ARG A 31 -1.15 -7.79 -4.71
C ARG A 31 -2.14 -7.49 -3.59
N PHE A 32 -2.77 -8.52 -3.02
CA PHE A 32 -3.85 -8.35 -2.03
C PHE A 32 -3.74 -9.27 -0.81
N ALA A 33 -2.62 -10.01 -0.68
CA ALA A 33 -2.35 -10.87 0.46
C ALA A 33 -0.87 -10.82 0.86
N GLU A 34 -0.61 -11.00 2.15
CA GLU A 34 0.73 -11.01 2.73
C GLU A 34 1.30 -12.43 2.75
N LEU A 35 2.57 -12.59 2.39
CA LEU A 35 3.27 -13.87 2.52
C LEU A 35 3.65 -14.11 3.99
N GLU A 36 3.16 -15.20 4.58
CA GLU A 36 3.54 -15.62 5.94
C GLU A 36 4.72 -16.59 5.94
N LYS A 37 4.69 -17.60 5.05
CA LYS A 37 5.69 -18.66 4.97
C LYS A 37 5.90 -19.14 3.54
N SER A 38 7.14 -19.45 3.17
CA SER A 38 7.49 -19.98 1.84
C SER A 38 8.40 -21.21 1.91
N PRO A 39 7.93 -22.35 2.47
CA PRO A 39 8.63 -23.62 2.36
C PRO A 39 8.55 -24.18 0.94
N GLU A 40 9.36 -25.21 0.67
CA GLU A 40 9.62 -25.78 -0.67
C GLU A 40 8.37 -26.12 -1.50
N TYR A 41 7.34 -26.71 -0.88
CA TYR A 41 6.18 -27.24 -1.62
C TYR A 41 4.92 -26.37 -1.54
N LEU A 42 4.79 -25.51 -0.53
CA LEU A 42 3.53 -24.82 -0.23
C LEU A 42 3.75 -23.45 0.40
N HIS A 43 3.42 -22.38 -0.30
CA HIS A 43 3.46 -21.04 0.27
C HIS A 43 2.17 -20.73 1.03
N THR A 44 2.30 -20.11 2.20
CA THR A 44 1.18 -19.64 3.02
C THR A 44 1.06 -18.13 2.92
N TYR A 45 -0.10 -17.66 2.47
CA TYR A 45 -0.46 -16.25 2.41
C TYR A 45 -1.65 -15.96 3.33
N ARG A 46 -1.83 -14.70 3.71
CA ARG A 46 -2.97 -14.24 4.50
C ARG A 46 -3.58 -12.98 3.92
N ILE A 47 -4.91 -12.97 3.79
CA ILE A 47 -5.66 -11.76 3.48
C ILE A 47 -5.89 -11.00 4.79
N SER A 48 -5.31 -9.81 4.88
CA SER A 48 -5.49 -8.86 5.98
C SER A 48 -6.21 -7.60 5.49
N SER A 49 -6.87 -6.85 6.38
CA SER A 49 -7.48 -5.56 6.02
C SER A 49 -6.45 -4.61 5.41
N LEU A 50 -5.22 -4.60 5.94
CA LEU A 50 -4.12 -3.80 5.42
C LEU A 50 -3.72 -4.21 3.99
N SER A 51 -3.59 -5.51 3.72
CA SER A 51 -3.26 -6.01 2.38
C SER A 51 -4.32 -5.66 1.33
N LEU A 52 -5.60 -5.66 1.73
CA LEU A 52 -6.71 -5.24 0.87
C LEU A 52 -6.71 -3.72 0.65
N TRP A 53 -6.44 -2.92 1.67
CA TRP A 53 -6.32 -1.46 1.51
C TRP A 53 -5.12 -1.06 0.65
N ASN A 54 -4.01 -1.80 0.75
CA ASN A 54 -2.88 -1.64 -0.16
C ASN A 54 -3.27 -1.98 -1.60
N ALA A 55 -4.01 -3.08 -1.81
CA ALA A 55 -4.53 -3.43 -3.12
C ALA A 55 -5.44 -2.31 -3.69
N ALA A 56 -6.36 -1.80 -2.88
CA ALA A 56 -7.24 -0.69 -3.25
C ALA A 56 -6.46 0.60 -3.60
N SER A 57 -5.38 0.91 -2.88
CA SER A 57 -4.51 2.06 -3.22
C SER A 57 -3.83 1.92 -4.59
N THR A 58 -3.66 0.69 -5.07
CA THR A 58 -3.18 0.39 -6.43
C THR A 58 -4.30 0.21 -7.44
N ARG A 59 -5.52 0.69 -7.10
CA ARG A 59 -6.75 0.64 -7.92
C ARG A 59 -7.24 -0.77 -8.23
N MET A 60 -6.90 -1.75 -7.40
CA MET A 60 -7.46 -3.10 -7.52
C MET A 60 -8.87 -3.14 -6.89
N SER A 61 -9.86 -3.54 -7.67
CA SER A 61 -11.26 -3.66 -7.25
C SER A 61 -11.54 -4.95 -6.47
N ALA A 62 -12.64 -4.98 -5.72
CA ALA A 62 -13.06 -6.19 -5.01
C ALA A 62 -13.44 -7.29 -6.00
N GLU A 63 -14.04 -6.91 -7.13
CA GLU A 63 -14.44 -7.80 -8.22
C GLU A 63 -13.23 -8.50 -8.82
N GLU A 64 -12.17 -7.76 -9.16
CA GLU A 64 -10.92 -8.34 -9.68
C GLU A 64 -10.27 -9.32 -8.70
N ILE A 65 -10.28 -9.01 -7.39
CA ILE A 65 -9.75 -9.91 -6.35
C ILE A 65 -10.59 -11.20 -6.29
N VAL A 66 -11.92 -11.07 -6.26
CA VAL A 66 -12.84 -12.22 -6.18
C VAL A 66 -12.75 -13.09 -7.42
N GLU A 67 -12.67 -12.49 -8.61
CA GLU A 67 -12.44 -13.20 -9.87
C GLU A 67 -11.11 -13.96 -9.87
N ALA A 68 -10.04 -13.34 -9.40
CA ALA A 68 -8.73 -14.00 -9.27
C ALA A 68 -8.80 -15.21 -8.32
N LEU A 69 -9.48 -15.07 -7.18
CA LEU A 69 -9.68 -16.19 -6.25
C LEU A 69 -10.49 -17.31 -6.92
N HIS A 70 -11.59 -17.01 -7.62
CA HIS A 70 -12.35 -18.02 -8.34
C HIS A 70 -11.56 -18.68 -9.49
N LYS A 71 -10.68 -17.92 -10.16
CA LYS A 71 -9.79 -18.43 -11.20
C LYS A 71 -8.85 -19.50 -10.64
N TYR A 72 -8.13 -19.20 -9.56
CA TYR A 72 -7.07 -20.09 -9.05
C TYR A 72 -7.47 -21.01 -7.89
N ALA A 73 -8.63 -20.82 -7.26
CA ALA A 73 -9.04 -21.65 -6.13
C ALA A 73 -9.49 -23.03 -6.60
N ARG A 74 -8.89 -24.07 -6.02
CA ARG A 74 -9.24 -25.49 -6.19
C ARG A 74 -10.65 -25.79 -5.69
N TYR A 75 -11.06 -25.13 -4.61
CA TYR A 75 -12.37 -25.26 -3.99
C TYR A 75 -13.12 -23.93 -4.05
N SER A 76 -14.43 -23.95 -3.80
CA SER A 76 -15.22 -22.73 -3.70
C SER A 76 -14.67 -21.81 -2.61
N VAL A 77 -14.48 -20.53 -2.95
CA VAL A 77 -14.04 -19.50 -2.00
C VAL A 77 -15.12 -19.32 -0.92
N PRO A 78 -14.77 -19.35 0.38
CA PRO A 78 -15.73 -19.13 1.45
C PRO A 78 -16.42 -17.76 1.35
N LYS A 79 -17.76 -17.73 1.51
CA LYS A 79 -18.57 -16.50 1.38
C LYS A 79 -18.13 -15.38 2.34
N ASN A 80 -17.70 -15.74 3.54
CA ASN A 80 -17.23 -14.77 4.52
C ASN A 80 -15.95 -14.06 4.07
N VAL A 81 -15.08 -14.74 3.32
CA VAL A 81 -13.87 -14.13 2.73
C VAL A 81 -14.25 -13.14 1.63
N ILE A 82 -15.20 -13.50 0.77
CA ILE A 82 -15.72 -12.60 -0.29
C ILE A 82 -16.34 -11.34 0.33
N ASN A 83 -17.21 -11.51 1.33
CA ASN A 83 -17.86 -10.39 2.01
C ASN A 83 -16.84 -9.46 2.68
N GLU A 84 -15.83 -10.01 3.34
CA GLU A 84 -14.74 -9.22 3.93
C GLU A 84 -13.97 -8.43 2.86
N ILE A 85 -13.62 -9.06 1.73
CA ILE A 85 -12.93 -8.37 0.63
C ILE A 85 -13.74 -7.17 0.16
N GLN A 86 -15.03 -7.37 -0.11
CA GLN A 86 -15.92 -6.31 -0.56
C GLN A 86 -16.04 -5.20 0.48
N GLU A 87 -16.23 -5.55 1.76
CA GLU A 87 -16.34 -4.59 2.84
C GLU A 87 -15.07 -3.75 2.96
N GLN A 88 -13.90 -4.39 3.05
CA GLN A 88 -12.63 -3.71 3.29
C GLN A 88 -12.23 -2.82 2.11
N ILE A 89 -12.40 -3.29 0.87
CA ILE A 89 -12.12 -2.49 -0.33
C ILE A 89 -13.07 -1.27 -0.38
N SER A 90 -14.35 -1.45 -0.04
CA SER A 90 -15.33 -0.34 -0.02
C SER A 90 -15.03 0.75 1.01
N ARG A 91 -14.18 0.47 2.01
CA ARG A 91 -13.76 1.45 3.03
C ARG A 91 -12.67 2.39 2.52
N TYR A 92 -11.87 1.95 1.55
CA TYR A 92 -10.76 2.75 1.03
C TYR A 92 -11.27 4.02 0.31
N GLY A 93 -10.55 5.14 0.47
CA GLY A 93 -10.90 6.43 -0.14
C GLY A 93 -12.05 7.20 0.54
N LYS A 94 -12.76 6.59 1.50
CA LYS A 94 -13.83 7.26 2.27
C LYS A 94 -13.30 8.25 3.30
N VAL A 95 -12.10 8.02 3.83
CA VAL A 95 -11.42 8.94 4.75
C VAL A 95 -10.16 9.42 4.07
N LYS A 96 -9.99 10.74 4.01
CA LYS A 96 -8.83 11.37 3.37
C LYS A 96 -8.11 12.26 4.37
N LEU A 97 -6.79 12.24 4.29
CA LEU A 97 -5.93 13.18 5.00
C LEU A 97 -5.44 14.20 3.97
N VAL A 98 -5.82 15.46 4.16
CA VAL A 98 -5.52 16.53 3.21
C VAL A 98 -4.80 17.67 3.92
N LYS A 99 -4.03 18.45 3.15
CA LYS A 99 -3.58 19.77 3.56
C LYS A 99 -4.62 20.76 3.04
N ASP A 100 -5.24 21.53 3.92
CA ASP A 100 -6.28 22.47 3.51
C ASP A 100 -5.69 23.79 2.97
N GLU A 101 -6.56 24.72 2.58
CA GLU A 101 -6.18 26.02 2.02
C GLU A 101 -5.32 26.86 2.98
N THR A 102 -5.42 26.62 4.29
CA THR A 102 -4.62 27.30 5.32
C THR A 102 -3.26 26.65 5.54
N GLY A 103 -3.02 25.49 4.94
CA GLY A 103 -1.81 24.70 5.12
C GLY A 103 -1.87 23.75 6.33
N GLU A 104 -3.02 23.67 7.00
CA GLU A 104 -3.23 22.78 8.14
C GLU A 104 -3.61 21.37 7.68
N LEU A 105 -3.27 20.37 8.49
CA LEU A 105 -3.57 18.97 8.20
C LEU A 105 -4.98 18.64 8.69
N ALA A 106 -5.80 18.07 7.81
CA ALA A 106 -7.19 17.76 8.11
C ALA A 106 -7.58 16.34 7.70
N ILE A 107 -8.37 15.68 8.54
CA ILE A 107 -9.11 14.46 8.19
C ILE A 107 -10.48 14.89 7.65
N ILE A 108 -10.81 14.43 6.44
CA ILE A 108 -12.10 14.69 5.80
C ILE A 108 -12.79 13.37 5.39
N SER A 109 -14.11 13.39 5.39
CA SER A 109 -14.93 12.30 4.84
C SER A 109 -16.30 12.83 4.47
N ASN A 110 -16.84 12.34 3.34
CA ASN A 110 -18.23 12.63 2.94
C ASN A 110 -19.21 11.59 3.47
N GLU A 111 -18.72 10.57 4.20
CA GLU A 111 -19.53 9.51 4.76
C GLU A 111 -20.18 9.97 6.06
N LYS A 112 -21.51 9.85 6.12
CA LYS A 112 -22.29 10.33 7.25
C LYS A 112 -21.84 9.64 8.55
N GLY A 113 -21.34 10.44 9.49
CA GLY A 113 -20.97 9.98 10.83
C GLY A 113 -19.53 9.48 10.98
N PHE A 114 -18.78 9.28 9.89
CA PHE A 114 -17.40 8.79 9.96
C PHE A 114 -16.51 9.73 10.78
N ILE A 115 -16.59 11.03 10.53
CA ILE A 115 -15.82 12.04 11.24
C ILE A 115 -16.24 12.15 12.71
N GLN A 116 -17.52 11.96 13.01
CA GLN A 116 -18.02 11.95 14.40
C GLN A 116 -17.46 10.75 15.16
N GLU A 117 -17.46 9.57 14.54
CA GLU A 117 -16.91 8.33 15.10
C GLU A 117 -15.40 8.43 15.30
N ILE A 118 -14.66 8.83 14.25
CA ILE A 118 -13.20 9.06 14.30
C ILE A 118 -12.86 10.07 15.40
N GLY A 119 -13.58 11.19 15.45
CA GLY A 119 -13.35 12.24 16.44
C GLY A 119 -13.64 11.81 17.87
N ALA A 120 -14.57 10.87 18.07
CA ALA A 120 -14.92 10.34 19.39
C ALA A 120 -13.92 9.27 19.87
N HIS A 121 -13.15 8.66 18.97
CA HIS A 121 -12.26 7.57 19.32
C HIS A 121 -11.04 8.02 20.14
N ARG A 122 -10.81 7.38 21.29
CA ARG A 122 -9.76 7.76 22.27
C ARG A 122 -8.35 7.78 21.69
N SER A 123 -8.06 6.93 20.70
CA SER A 123 -6.74 6.90 20.05
C SER A 123 -6.48 8.10 19.13
N ILE A 124 -7.53 8.78 18.66
CA ILE A 124 -7.42 9.92 17.73
C ILE A 124 -7.48 11.25 18.49
N GLN A 125 -8.25 11.33 19.58
CA GLN A 125 -8.42 12.55 20.39
C GLN A 125 -7.14 13.32 20.72
N PRO A 126 -6.00 12.69 21.09
CA PRO A 126 -4.75 13.41 21.39
C PRO A 126 -4.18 14.23 20.22
N TYR A 127 -4.54 13.84 18.99
CA TYR A 127 -4.04 14.44 17.75
C TYR A 127 -4.97 15.51 17.19
N ILE A 128 -6.19 15.63 17.71
CA ILE A 128 -7.17 16.63 17.25
C ILE A 128 -6.76 18.03 17.74
N GLN A 129 -6.77 19.01 16.84
CA GLN A 129 -6.67 20.43 17.17
C GLN A 129 -8.06 21.04 17.31
N GLU A 130 -8.90 20.88 16.30
CA GLU A 130 -10.22 21.49 16.21
C GLU A 130 -11.16 20.63 15.36
N ARG A 131 -12.47 20.65 15.66
CA ARG A 131 -13.49 20.03 14.81
C ARG A 131 -14.17 21.10 13.97
N ILE A 132 -14.20 20.92 12.65
CA ILE A 132 -14.80 21.86 11.71
C ILE A 132 -16.03 21.21 11.08
N GLY A 133 -17.18 21.40 11.74
CA GLY A 133 -18.45 20.87 11.27
C GLY A 133 -18.51 19.33 11.28
N PRO A 134 -19.43 18.74 10.48
CA PRO A 134 -19.69 17.31 10.50
C PRO A 134 -18.66 16.47 9.72
N ASP A 135 -17.92 17.08 8.79
CA ASP A 135 -17.18 16.35 7.74
C ASP A 135 -15.66 16.64 7.75
N LYS A 136 -15.16 17.45 8.70
CA LYS A 136 -13.75 17.85 8.77
C LYS A 136 -13.24 17.95 10.22
N ILE A 137 -12.02 17.46 10.45
CA ILE A 137 -11.28 17.62 11.72
C ILE A 137 -9.85 18.07 11.41
N HIS A 138 -9.41 19.17 12.03
CA HIS A 138 -8.00 19.58 12.03
C HIS A 138 -7.20 18.75 13.02
N VAL A 139 -6.03 18.31 12.58
CA VAL A 139 -5.14 17.42 13.33
C VAL A 139 -3.70 17.89 13.28
N LYS A 140 -2.97 17.63 14.37
CA LYS A 140 -1.56 18.03 14.52
C LYS A 140 -0.69 17.36 13.47
N LYS A 141 -0.10 18.15 12.57
CA LYS A 141 0.71 17.66 11.44
C LYS A 141 1.94 16.84 11.85
N GLU A 142 2.52 17.14 13.02
CA GLU A 142 3.70 16.45 13.57
C GLU A 142 3.42 14.97 13.83
N TYR A 143 2.15 14.62 14.00
CA TYR A 143 1.70 13.26 14.30
C TYR A 143 1.08 12.56 13.08
N ARG A 144 1.26 13.07 11.85
CA ARG A 144 0.69 12.47 10.61
C ARG A 144 0.83 10.95 10.55
N GLY A 145 2.03 10.42 10.80
CA GLY A 145 2.27 8.97 10.82
C GLY A 145 1.48 8.23 11.92
N HIS A 146 1.40 8.79 13.12
CA HIS A 146 0.65 8.22 14.24
C HIS A 146 -0.85 8.25 13.98
N ILE A 147 -1.36 9.34 13.40
CA ILE A 147 -2.76 9.50 13.00
C ILE A 147 -3.12 8.40 11.99
N LYS A 148 -2.30 8.19 10.95
CA LYS A 148 -2.52 7.12 9.96
C LYS A 148 -2.57 5.75 10.62
N GLN A 149 -1.61 5.44 11.49
CA GLN A 149 -1.59 4.18 12.22
C GLN A 149 -2.82 4.00 13.12
N ALA A 150 -3.24 5.06 13.81
CA ALA A 150 -4.40 5.03 14.68
C ALA A 150 -5.68 4.78 13.87
N LEU A 151 -5.87 5.48 12.75
CA LEU A 151 -7.00 5.33 11.83
C LEU A 151 -7.09 3.90 11.25
N ILE A 152 -5.97 3.35 10.78
CA ILE A 152 -5.86 1.96 10.31
C ILE A 152 -6.30 0.96 11.40
N LYS A 153 -5.83 1.14 12.64
CA LYS A 153 -6.18 0.26 13.77
C LYS A 153 -7.65 0.28 14.14
N ILE A 154 -8.35 1.38 13.87
CA ILE A 154 -9.78 1.53 14.17
C ILE A 154 -10.67 1.25 12.96
N GLY A 155 -10.11 0.73 11.86
CA GLY A 155 -10.88 0.30 10.68
C GLY A 155 -11.23 1.42 9.69
N PHE A 156 -10.53 2.56 9.78
CA PHE A 156 -10.65 3.70 8.86
C PHE A 156 -9.37 3.84 8.04
N PRO A 157 -9.22 3.12 6.91
CA PRO A 157 -8.07 3.33 6.03
C PRO A 157 -8.09 4.76 5.51
N VAL A 158 -6.99 5.47 5.73
CA VAL A 158 -6.86 6.86 5.31
C VAL A 158 -6.06 6.97 4.03
N GLU A 159 -6.64 7.61 3.03
CA GLU A 159 -5.97 8.03 1.81
C GLU A 159 -5.20 9.32 2.09
N ASP A 160 -3.88 9.30 1.94
CA ASP A 160 -3.02 10.41 2.34
C ASP A 160 -2.69 11.30 1.15
N LEU A 161 -3.40 12.42 1.05
CA LEU A 161 -3.33 13.39 -0.05
C LEU A 161 -2.71 14.72 0.40
N ALA A 162 -2.15 14.79 1.61
CA ALA A 162 -1.57 16.02 2.14
C ALA A 162 -0.26 16.44 1.43
N GLY A 163 0.28 15.59 0.55
CA GLY A 163 1.53 15.84 -0.17
C GLY A 163 2.76 15.87 0.74
N TYR A 164 3.86 16.41 0.23
CA TYR A 164 5.08 16.69 0.99
C TYR A 164 5.26 18.20 1.10
N ASP A 165 5.83 18.65 2.22
CA ASP A 165 6.32 20.02 2.30
C ASP A 165 7.55 20.15 1.39
N GLU A 166 7.63 21.23 0.60
CA GLU A 166 8.76 21.46 -0.29
C GLU A 166 10.02 21.75 0.54
N GLY A 167 10.99 20.84 0.47
CA GLY A 167 12.28 20.99 1.14
C GLY A 167 13.26 21.85 0.33
N ASN A 168 14.39 22.19 0.95
CA ASN A 168 15.48 22.86 0.23
C ASN A 168 16.04 21.93 -0.85
N LYS A 169 16.14 22.43 -2.09
CA LYS A 169 16.73 21.68 -3.20
C LYS A 169 18.20 21.41 -2.94
N PHE A 170 18.60 20.15 -3.11
CA PHE A 170 19.99 19.71 -3.04
C PHE A 170 20.38 19.07 -4.39
N PRO A 171 20.91 19.86 -5.35
CA PRO A 171 21.20 19.36 -6.68
C PRO A 171 22.41 18.42 -6.66
N PHE A 172 22.24 17.19 -7.15
CA PHE A 172 23.34 16.29 -7.43
C PHE A 172 23.02 15.43 -8.66
N ASN A 173 24.06 14.89 -9.31
CA ASN A 173 23.92 14.02 -10.47
C ASN A 173 24.79 12.78 -10.32
N LEU A 174 24.29 11.64 -10.80
CA LEU A 174 25.11 10.44 -10.94
C LEU A 174 26.16 10.65 -12.03
N ARG A 175 27.41 10.28 -11.72
CA ARG A 175 28.49 10.32 -12.71
C ARG A 175 28.31 9.18 -13.72
N PRO A 176 28.65 9.40 -15.01
CA PRO A 176 28.66 8.32 -16.00
C PRO A 176 29.81 7.33 -15.77
N GLU A 177 30.81 7.72 -14.98
CA GLU A 177 31.98 6.90 -14.65
C GLU A 177 32.29 6.96 -13.14
N THR A 178 32.75 5.84 -12.60
CA THR A 178 33.24 5.73 -11.22
C THR A 178 34.60 6.42 -11.06
N VAL A 179 35.04 6.68 -9.82
CA VAL A 179 36.39 7.23 -9.55
C VAL A 179 37.49 6.34 -10.14
N GLY A 180 37.26 5.03 -10.21
CA GLY A 180 38.20 4.06 -10.78
C GLY A 180 38.12 3.90 -12.30
N GLY A 181 37.41 4.78 -13.03
CA GLY A 181 37.34 4.77 -14.50
C GLY A 181 36.38 3.75 -15.13
N ASN A 182 35.63 2.99 -14.32
CA ASN A 182 34.61 2.09 -14.86
C ASN A 182 33.33 2.85 -15.21
N LYS A 183 32.67 2.49 -16.31
CA LYS A 183 31.33 2.98 -16.65
C LYS A 183 30.34 2.66 -15.52
N PHE A 184 29.58 3.67 -15.13
CA PHE A 184 28.53 3.55 -14.12
C PHE A 184 27.16 3.67 -14.79
N GLY A 185 26.25 2.78 -14.42
CA GLY A 185 24.87 2.81 -14.89
C GLY A 185 23.98 1.95 -14.02
N MET A 186 22.71 2.33 -13.94
CA MET A 186 21.69 1.52 -13.29
C MET A 186 21.37 0.29 -14.16
N ARG A 187 21.00 -0.82 -13.52
CA ARG A 187 20.42 -1.99 -14.19
C ARG A 187 18.95 -1.73 -14.52
N ASP A 188 18.37 -2.48 -15.46
CA ASP A 188 16.98 -2.25 -15.92
C ASP A 188 15.97 -2.32 -14.76
N TYR A 189 16.07 -3.34 -13.91
CA TYR A 189 15.19 -3.47 -12.76
C TYR A 189 15.36 -2.33 -11.72
N GLN A 190 16.55 -1.73 -11.63
CA GLN A 190 16.80 -0.59 -10.75
C GLN A 190 16.12 0.67 -11.30
N ARG A 191 16.23 0.93 -12.61
CA ARG A 191 15.50 2.02 -13.29
C ARG A 191 13.99 1.86 -13.12
N ALA A 192 13.46 0.68 -13.42
CA ALA A 192 12.04 0.39 -13.26
C ALA A 192 11.57 0.63 -11.80
N SER A 193 12.37 0.22 -10.81
CA SER A 193 12.06 0.48 -9.39
C SER A 193 11.97 1.98 -9.07
N VAL A 194 12.90 2.77 -9.62
CA VAL A 194 12.93 4.23 -9.44
C VAL A 194 11.72 4.89 -10.11
N GLU A 195 11.41 4.52 -11.35
CA GLU A 195 10.28 5.07 -12.11
C GLU A 195 8.94 4.77 -11.44
N VAL A 196 8.73 3.52 -11.00
CA VAL A 196 7.52 3.11 -10.29
C VAL A 196 7.39 3.87 -8.97
N PHE A 197 8.49 4.04 -8.22
CA PHE A 197 8.46 4.79 -6.96
C PHE A 197 8.15 6.28 -7.17
N HIS A 198 8.73 6.89 -8.21
CA HIS A 198 8.51 8.31 -8.51
C HIS A 198 7.11 8.59 -9.06
N ALA A 199 6.49 7.63 -9.76
CA ALA A 199 5.15 7.73 -10.37
C ALA A 199 4.91 9.05 -11.13
N GLY A 200 5.93 9.50 -11.87
CA GLY A 200 5.87 10.73 -12.67
C GLY A 200 5.78 12.04 -11.87
N GLY A 201 6.10 12.04 -10.58
CA GLY A 201 6.05 13.24 -9.73
C GLY A 201 4.63 13.65 -9.31
N THR A 202 3.67 12.73 -9.44
CA THR A 202 2.29 12.94 -8.98
C THR A 202 2.19 12.87 -7.45
N ASN A 203 1.09 13.34 -6.87
CA ASN A 203 0.82 13.21 -5.43
C ASN A 203 0.68 11.74 -4.97
N GLU A 204 0.50 10.81 -5.92
CA GLU A 204 0.48 9.36 -5.68
C GLU A 204 1.90 8.76 -5.65
N GLY A 205 2.92 9.50 -6.09
CA GLY A 205 4.33 9.09 -6.13
C GLY A 205 5.15 9.52 -4.91
N GLY A 206 6.37 8.98 -4.82
CA GLY A 206 7.33 9.35 -3.77
C GLY A 206 7.05 8.73 -2.40
N SER A 207 6.07 7.83 -2.28
CA SER A 207 5.78 7.07 -1.05
C SER A 207 5.61 5.59 -1.37
N GLY A 208 6.26 4.70 -0.59
CA GLY A 208 6.12 3.26 -0.79
C GLY A 208 7.33 2.46 -0.31
N VAL A 209 7.32 1.15 -0.58
CA VAL A 209 8.40 0.23 -0.23
C VAL A 209 8.89 -0.48 -1.48
N VAL A 210 10.18 -0.33 -1.79
CA VAL A 210 10.84 -1.12 -2.84
C VAL A 210 11.59 -2.29 -2.20
N VAL A 211 11.15 -3.51 -2.49
CA VAL A 211 11.78 -4.73 -1.97
C VAL A 211 12.74 -5.31 -3.02
N LEU A 212 14.00 -5.48 -2.63
CA LEU A 212 15.05 -6.08 -3.47
C LEU A 212 15.79 -7.17 -2.67
N PRO A 213 16.42 -8.17 -3.31
CA PRO A 213 17.28 -9.13 -2.61
C PRO A 213 18.62 -8.50 -2.18
N CYS A 214 19.38 -9.21 -1.34
CA CYS A 214 20.74 -8.81 -0.97
C CYS A 214 21.64 -8.75 -2.21
N GLY A 215 22.54 -7.77 -2.29
CA GLY A 215 23.43 -7.58 -3.45
C GLY A 215 22.78 -6.95 -4.70
N ALA A 216 21.47 -6.70 -4.71
CA ALA A 216 20.76 -6.12 -5.85
C ALA A 216 21.00 -4.61 -6.08
N GLY A 217 21.77 -3.95 -5.20
CA GLY A 217 22.07 -2.52 -5.30
C GLY A 217 20.96 -1.61 -4.77
N LYS A 218 20.44 -1.89 -3.57
CA LYS A 218 19.39 -1.07 -2.91
C LYS A 218 19.79 0.42 -2.79
N THR A 219 21.06 0.67 -2.46
CA THR A 219 21.63 2.01 -2.36
C THR A 219 21.58 2.76 -3.70
N ILE A 220 21.83 2.06 -4.82
CA ILE A 220 21.80 2.66 -6.15
C ILE A 220 20.37 3.09 -6.50
N VAL A 221 19.36 2.29 -6.15
CA VAL A 221 17.95 2.66 -6.32
C VAL A 221 17.61 3.90 -5.48
N GLY A 222 18.02 3.95 -4.22
CA GLY A 222 17.79 5.11 -3.36
C GLY A 222 18.40 6.41 -3.92
N ILE A 223 19.66 6.34 -4.37
CA ILE A 223 20.32 7.49 -5.02
C ILE A 223 19.63 7.86 -6.33
N GLY A 224 19.17 6.87 -7.11
CA GLY A 224 18.42 7.10 -8.34
C GLY A 224 17.11 7.84 -8.10
N VAL A 225 16.36 7.48 -7.05
CA VAL A 225 15.14 8.21 -6.63
C VAL A 225 15.50 9.65 -6.26
N MET A 226 16.53 9.85 -5.44
CA MET A 226 16.96 11.17 -4.99
C MET A 226 17.44 12.08 -6.14
N GLN A 227 17.93 11.54 -7.25
CA GLN A 227 18.38 12.33 -8.40
C GLN A 227 17.21 12.90 -9.22
N ILE A 228 16.04 12.25 -9.17
CA ILE A 228 14.86 12.63 -9.98
C ILE A 228 13.99 13.68 -9.27
N ILE A 229 14.04 13.73 -7.93
CA ILE A 229 13.29 14.67 -7.07
C ILE A 229 14.06 15.99 -6.94
#